data_AF-S4PDS6-F1
#
_entry.id   AF-S4PDS6-F1
#
_cell.length_a   1.000
_cell.length_b   1.000
_cell.length_c   1.000
_cell.angle_alpha   90.00
_cell.angle_beta   90.00
_cell.angle_gamma   90.00
#
_symmetry.space_group_name_H-M   'P 1'
#
loop_
_entity.id
_entity.type
_entity.pdbx_description
1 polymer ?
#
loop_
_entity_poly.entity_id
_entity_poly.type
_entity_poly.pdbx_seq_one_letter_code
_entity_poly.pdbx_strand_id
1 'polypeptide(L)'
;MEMRNRQVNHARNLWDRAVTILPRVSQFWYKYTYMEEMLENVAGTRQVFERWMEWQPDEQAWQTYINFELRYKELDRARQIYERFVMVHPDVKHWIKYARFEENHGFINSARKVFERAVEFFGDE
;
A
#
# COMPACT_ATOMS: atom_id res chain seq x y z
N MET A 1 -25.79 19.04 -10.21
CA MET A 1 -24.43 18.45 -10.11
C MET A 1 -23.57 19.05 -8.99
N GLU A 2 -23.67 20.34 -8.67
CA GLU A 2 -22.80 20.98 -7.64
C GLU A 2 -23.03 20.50 -6.19
N MET A 3 -24.25 20.12 -5.81
CA MET A 3 -24.53 19.63 -4.44
C MET A 3 -23.81 18.32 -4.12
N ARG A 4 -23.62 17.42 -5.10
CA ARG A 4 -22.88 16.16 -4.91
C ARG A 4 -21.39 16.44 -4.69
N ASN A 5 -20.83 17.40 -5.41
CA ASN A 5 -19.42 17.80 -5.27
C ASN A 5 -19.13 18.51 -3.94
N ARG A 6 -20.07 19.33 -3.43
CA ARG A 6 -19.93 19.94 -2.09
C ARG A 6 -19.87 18.89 -0.97
N GLN A 7 -20.69 17.85 -1.05
CA GLN A 7 -20.69 16.77 -0.06
C GLN A 7 -19.38 15.98 -0.10
N VAL A 8 -18.83 15.72 -1.29
CA VAL A 8 -17.53 15.04 -1.46
C VAL A 8 -16.40 15.84 -0.82
N ASN A 9 -16.31 17.15 -1.07
CA ASN A 9 -15.25 17.98 -0.48
C ASN A 9 -15.39 18.07 1.05
N HIS A 10 -16.62 18.11 1.57
CA HIS A 10 -16.84 18.07 3.01
C HIS A 10 -16.41 16.73 3.62
N ALA A 11 -16.72 15.62 2.96
CA ALA A 11 -16.30 14.29 3.38
C ALA A 11 -14.76 14.15 3.36
N ARG A 12 -14.08 14.64 2.32
CA ARG A 12 -12.61 14.71 2.26
C ARG A 12 -12.02 15.46 3.44
N ASN A 13 -12.54 16.66 3.73
CA ASN A 13 -12.06 17.46 4.84
C ASN A 13 -12.28 16.75 6.19
N LEU A 14 -13.39 16.03 6.35
CA LEU A 14 -13.65 15.26 7.55
C LEU A 14 -12.66 14.10 7.70
N TRP A 15 -12.44 13.32 6.64
CA TRP A 15 -11.48 12.22 6.65
C TRP A 15 -10.04 12.69 6.85
N ASP A 16 -9.64 13.76 6.19
CA ASP A 16 -8.31 14.34 6.32
C ASP A 16 -8.04 14.79 7.76
N ARG A 17 -9.02 15.43 8.41
CA ARG A 17 -8.93 15.75 9.84
C ARG A 17 -8.87 14.50 10.71
N ALA A 18 -9.68 13.47 10.42
CA ALA A 18 -9.69 12.23 11.19
C ALA A 18 -8.34 11.52 11.15
N VAL A 19 -7.74 11.37 9.95
CA VAL A 19 -6.43 10.71 9.80
C VAL A 19 -5.27 11.55 10.34
N THR A 20 -5.41 12.89 10.34
CA THR A 20 -4.42 13.79 10.95
C THR A 20 -4.45 13.73 12.48
N ILE A 21 -5.63 13.65 13.09
CA ILE A 21 -5.78 13.60 14.55
C ILE A 21 -5.45 12.19 15.07
N LEU A 22 -5.88 11.14 14.37
CA LEU A 22 -5.75 9.75 14.78
C LEU A 22 -5.07 8.88 13.70
N PRO A 23 -3.77 9.12 13.42
CA PRO A 23 -3.07 8.46 12.32
C PRO A 23 -2.85 6.95 12.53
N ARG A 24 -2.84 6.48 13.79
CA ARG A 24 -2.65 5.05 14.11
C ARG A 24 -3.90 4.19 13.92
N VAL A 25 -5.06 4.81 13.66
CA VAL A 25 -6.32 4.08 13.52
C VAL A 25 -6.53 3.72 12.05
N SER A 26 -6.11 2.51 11.67
CA SER A 26 -6.23 1.96 10.30
C SER A 26 -7.64 2.04 9.72
N GLN A 27 -8.69 1.96 10.56
CA GLN A 27 -10.09 2.02 10.11
C GLN A 27 -10.43 3.33 9.39
N PHE A 28 -9.85 4.47 9.79
CA PHE A 28 -10.11 5.74 9.12
C PHE A 28 -9.45 5.80 7.74
N TRP A 29 -8.22 5.30 7.64
CA TRP A 29 -7.52 5.19 6.38
C TRP A 29 -8.25 4.28 5.39
N TYR A 30 -8.70 3.10 5.82
CA TYR A 30 -9.50 2.20 4.98
C TYR A 30 -10.75 2.88 4.41
N LYS A 31 -11.51 3.58 5.27
CA LYS A 31 -12.73 4.28 4.84
C LYS A 31 -12.40 5.44 3.90
N TYR A 32 -11.28 6.13 4.13
CA TYR A 32 -10.85 7.24 3.30
C TYR A 32 -10.38 6.78 1.91
N THR A 33 -9.51 5.76 1.84
CA THR A 33 -9.05 5.19 0.56
C THR A 33 -10.21 4.60 -0.22
N TYR A 34 -11.15 3.92 0.45
CA TYR A 34 -12.35 3.38 -0.18
C TYR A 34 -13.24 4.48 -0.76
N MET A 35 -13.44 5.59 -0.02
CA MET A 35 -14.20 6.72 -0.53
C MET A 35 -13.55 7.33 -1.78
N GLU A 36 -12.23 7.55 -1.78
CA GLU A 36 -11.53 8.09 -2.96
C GLU A 36 -11.58 7.12 -4.16
N GLU A 37 -11.49 5.80 -3.92
CA GLU A 37 -11.61 4.78 -4.96
C GLU A 37 -13.03 4.75 -5.57
N MET A 38 -14.08 4.93 -4.75
CA MET A 38 -15.47 5.06 -5.23
C MET A 38 -15.73 6.34 -6.04
N LEU A 39 -14.87 7.35 -5.90
CA LEU A 39 -14.89 8.57 -6.70
C LEU A 39 -14.02 8.45 -7.97
N GLU A 40 -13.47 7.27 -8.24
CA GLU A 40 -12.52 6.97 -9.33
C GLU A 40 -11.27 7.86 -9.30
N ASN A 41 -10.95 8.45 -8.14
CA ASN A 41 -9.81 9.33 -7.97
C ASN A 41 -8.55 8.55 -7.61
N VAL A 42 -8.01 7.80 -8.58
CA VAL A 42 -6.83 6.93 -8.39
C VAL A 42 -5.64 7.71 -7.82
N ALA A 43 -5.39 8.92 -8.31
CA ALA A 43 -4.31 9.78 -7.83
C ALA A 43 -4.50 10.19 -6.36
N GLY A 44 -5.73 10.56 -5.97
CA GLY A 44 -6.06 10.87 -4.58
C GLY A 44 -5.93 9.66 -3.67
N THR A 45 -6.44 8.49 -4.08
CA THR A 45 -6.30 7.25 -3.32
C THR A 45 -4.83 6.90 -3.06
N ARG A 46 -3.96 7.06 -4.06
CA ARG A 46 -2.50 6.87 -3.91
C ARG A 46 -1.90 7.83 -2.90
N GLN A 47 -2.25 9.12 -2.95
CA GLN A 47 -1.76 10.10 -1.96
C GLN A 47 -2.17 9.74 -0.52
N VAL A 48 -3.39 9.25 -0.34
CA VAL A 48 -3.86 8.79 0.98
C VAL A 48 -3.09 7.55 1.43
N PHE A 49 -2.83 6.58 0.54
CA PHE A 49 -2.01 5.41 0.86
C PHE A 49 -0.57 5.79 1.21
N GLU A 50 0.08 6.69 0.46
CA GLU A 50 1.45 7.12 0.76
C GLU A 50 1.55 7.75 2.15
N ARG A 51 0.63 8.67 2.48
CA ARG A 51 0.54 9.27 3.83
C ARG A 51 0.30 8.23 4.90
N TRP A 52 -0.46 7.18 4.60
CA TRP A 52 -0.68 6.10 5.54
C TRP A 52 0.60 5.29 5.78
N MET A 53 1.36 4.97 4.72
CA MET A 53 2.61 4.21 4.83
C MET A 53 3.73 4.95 5.59
N GLU A 54 3.70 6.29 5.64
CA GLU A 54 4.61 7.09 6.48
C GLU A 54 4.52 6.70 7.97
N TRP A 55 3.34 6.26 8.43
CA TRP A 55 3.12 5.81 9.80
C TRP A 55 3.52 4.34 10.04
N GLN A 56 4.12 3.69 9.04
CA GLN A 56 4.54 2.29 9.07
C GLN A 56 3.44 1.37 9.65
N PRO A 57 2.27 1.33 9.00
CA PRO A 57 1.13 0.56 9.49
C PRO A 57 1.40 -0.94 9.42
N ASP A 58 0.44 -1.71 9.94
CA ASP A 58 0.48 -3.16 9.94
C ASP A 58 0.49 -3.77 8.53
N GLU A 59 0.89 -5.03 8.44
CA GLU A 59 0.97 -5.79 7.19
C GLU A 59 -0.31 -5.69 6.35
N GLN A 60 -1.49 -5.67 6.97
CA GLN A 60 -2.76 -5.61 6.27
C GLN A 60 -2.96 -4.30 5.48
N ALA A 61 -2.43 -3.18 5.97
CA ALA A 61 -2.46 -1.91 5.26
C ALA A 61 -1.59 -1.96 3.98
N TRP A 62 -0.37 -2.48 4.08
CA TRP A 62 0.53 -2.66 2.93
C TRP A 62 -0.07 -3.59 1.87
N GLN A 63 -0.64 -4.71 2.30
CA GLN A 63 -1.33 -5.65 1.40
C GLN A 63 -2.53 -4.99 0.69
N THR A 64 -3.24 -4.10 1.38
CA THR A 64 -4.37 -3.38 0.78
C THR A 64 -3.90 -2.41 -0.30
N TYR A 65 -2.77 -1.73 -0.09
CA TYR A 65 -2.19 -0.83 -1.09
C TYR A 65 -1.65 -1.59 -2.31
N ILE A 66 -0.96 -2.72 -2.09
CA ILE A 66 -0.51 -3.62 -3.17
C ILE A 66 -1.70 -4.10 -3.98
N ASN A 67 -2.75 -4.62 -3.32
CA ASN A 67 -3.96 -5.09 -3.99
C ASN A 67 -4.67 -3.98 -4.77
N PHE A 68 -4.60 -2.73 -4.30
CA PHE A 68 -5.09 -1.58 -5.03
C PHE A 68 -4.33 -1.38 -6.35
N GLU A 69 -2.99 -1.31 -6.34
CA GLU A 69 -2.22 -1.16 -7.58
C GLU A 69 -2.42 -2.34 -8.55
N LEU A 70 -2.59 -3.56 -8.02
CA LEU A 70 -2.90 -4.73 -8.85
C LEU A 70 -4.26 -4.64 -9.55
N ARG A 71 -5.29 -4.08 -8.89
CA ARG A 71 -6.60 -3.83 -9.54
C ARG A 71 -6.47 -2.88 -10.74
N TYR A 72 -5.57 -1.91 -10.65
CA TYR A 72 -5.28 -0.96 -11.74
C TYR A 72 -4.21 -1.45 -12.72
N LYS A 73 -3.75 -2.71 -12.60
CA LYS A 73 -2.72 -3.34 -13.45
C LYS A 73 -1.35 -2.65 -13.39
N GLU A 74 -1.05 -1.99 -12.28
CA GLU A 74 0.17 -1.23 -12.06
C GLU A 74 1.21 -2.09 -11.32
N LEU A 75 1.69 -3.12 -12.02
CA LEU A 75 2.59 -4.13 -11.46
C LEU A 75 3.90 -3.53 -10.95
N ASP A 76 4.48 -2.58 -11.67
CA ASP A 76 5.75 -1.95 -11.28
C ASP A 76 5.60 -1.12 -9.98
N ARG A 77 4.44 -0.51 -9.75
CA ARG A 77 4.14 0.18 -8.49
C ARG A 77 3.93 -0.82 -7.35
N ALA A 78 3.18 -1.90 -7.59
CA ALA A 78 3.02 -2.97 -6.61
C ALA A 78 4.38 -3.55 -6.16
N ARG A 79 5.32 -3.72 -7.10
CA ARG A 79 6.71 -4.13 -6.80
C ARG A 79 7.42 -3.13 -5.89
N GLN A 80 7.38 -1.83 -6.20
CA GLN A 80 8.00 -0.79 -5.37
C GLN A 80 7.41 -0.76 -3.95
N ILE A 81 6.10 -0.99 -3.81
CA ILE A 81 5.45 -1.06 -2.50
C ILE A 81 5.92 -2.31 -1.73
N TYR A 82 6.06 -3.46 -2.40
CA TYR A 82 6.64 -4.67 -1.79
C TYR A 82 8.08 -4.46 -1.32
N GLU A 83 8.92 -3.79 -2.12
CA GLU A 83 10.31 -3.48 -1.72
C GLU A 83 10.35 -2.62 -0.46
N ARG A 84 9.48 -1.61 -0.35
CA ARG A 84 9.36 -0.81 0.86
C ARG A 84 8.82 -1.64 2.04
N PHE A 85 7.84 -2.49 1.78
CA PHE A 85 7.20 -3.32 2.80
C PHE A 85 8.20 -4.25 3.50
N VAL A 86 9.05 -4.96 2.74
CA VAL A 86 10.06 -5.88 3.32
C VAL A 86 11.16 -5.14 4.07
N MET A 87 11.41 -3.87 3.77
CA MET A 87 12.38 -3.04 4.50
C MET A 87 11.80 -2.47 5.80
N VAL A 88 10.51 -2.12 5.80
CA VAL A 88 9.82 -1.61 7.01
C VAL A 88 9.52 -2.75 7.99
N HIS A 89 9.13 -3.91 7.47
CA HIS A 89 8.82 -5.11 8.25
C HIS A 89 9.72 -6.27 7.80
N PRO A 90 10.98 -6.33 8.26
CA PRO A 90 11.95 -7.32 7.81
C PRO A 90 11.72 -8.70 8.44
N ASP A 91 10.60 -9.32 8.12
CA ASP A 91 10.33 -10.71 8.49
C ASP A 91 10.51 -11.64 7.28
N VAL A 92 11.08 -12.82 7.51
CA VAL A 92 11.26 -13.86 6.47
C VAL A 92 9.94 -14.16 5.74
N LYS A 93 8.80 -14.16 6.44
CA LYS A 93 7.47 -14.35 5.84
C LYS A 93 7.13 -13.30 4.77
N HIS A 94 7.58 -12.05 4.95
CA HIS A 94 7.29 -10.95 4.02
C HIS A 94 8.17 -11.05 2.77
N TRP A 95 9.44 -11.43 2.92
CA TRP A 95 10.32 -11.75 1.80
C TRP A 95 9.79 -12.91 0.94
N ILE A 96 9.29 -13.98 1.57
CA ILE A 96 8.65 -15.09 0.86
C ILE A 96 7.41 -14.61 0.10
N LYS A 97 6.58 -13.74 0.70
CA LYS A 97 5.41 -13.15 0.02
C LYS A 97 5.81 -12.32 -1.19
N TYR A 98 6.87 -11.51 -1.08
CA TYR A 98 7.37 -10.72 -2.20
C TYR A 98 7.92 -11.59 -3.33
N ALA A 99 8.70 -12.62 -3.01
CA ALA A 99 9.22 -13.52 -4.03
C ALA A 99 8.11 -14.30 -4.75
N ARG A 100 7.12 -14.82 -4.01
CA ARG A 100 5.93 -15.47 -4.59
C ARG A 100 5.12 -14.53 -5.47
N PHE A 101 5.04 -13.25 -5.09
CA PHE A 101 4.41 -12.24 -5.91
C PHE A 101 5.09 -12.12 -7.28
N GLU A 102 6.43 -12.04 -7.32
CA GLU A 102 7.17 -11.99 -8.59
C GLU A 102 7.00 -13.28 -9.41
N GLU A 103 7.04 -14.46 -8.77
CA GLU A 103 6.82 -15.75 -9.46
C GLU A 103 5.44 -15.84 -10.11
N ASN A 104 4.39 -15.45 -9.37
CA ASN A 104 3.00 -15.49 -9.87
C ASN A 104 2.78 -14.60 -11.09
N HIS A 105 3.60 -13.55 -11.26
CA HIS A 105 3.54 -12.65 -12.41
C HIS A 105 4.55 -13.02 -13.52
N GLY A 106 5.25 -14.15 -13.39
CA GLY A 106 6.18 -14.67 -14.39
C GLY A 106 7.62 -14.14 -14.28
N PHE A 107 7.93 -13.35 -13.25
CA PHE A 107 9.25 -12.74 -13.06
C PHE A 107 10.17 -13.62 -12.19
N ILE A 108 10.45 -14.84 -12.65
CA ILE A 108 11.24 -15.84 -11.91
C ILE A 108 12.64 -15.32 -11.55
N ASN A 109 13.29 -14.59 -12.47
CA ASN A 109 14.60 -13.98 -12.23
C ASN A 109 14.55 -12.92 -11.13
N SER A 110 13.48 -12.13 -11.08
CA SER A 110 13.29 -11.13 -10.01
C SER A 110 13.03 -11.82 -8.68
N ALA A 111 12.19 -12.87 -8.65
CA ALA A 111 11.94 -13.66 -7.45
C ALA A 111 13.23 -14.25 -6.86
N ARG A 112 14.12 -14.77 -7.72
CA ARG A 112 15.44 -15.26 -7.29
C ARG A 112 16.27 -14.15 -6.64
N LYS A 113 16.35 -12.97 -7.26
CA LYS A 113 17.05 -11.81 -6.68
C LYS A 113 16.46 -11.39 -5.34
N VAL A 114 15.14 -11.48 -5.16
CA VAL A 114 14.48 -11.19 -3.88
C VAL A 114 14.91 -12.21 -2.81
N PHE A 115 15.00 -13.50 -3.16
CA PHE A 115 15.50 -14.52 -2.23
C PHE A 115 16.99 -14.33 -1.91
N GLU A 116 17.83 -14.03 -2.90
CA GLU A 116 19.25 -13.74 -2.69
C GLU A 116 19.43 -12.56 -1.72
N ARG A 117 18.69 -11.46 -1.93
CA ARG A 117 18.69 -10.30 -1.02
C ARG A 117 18.19 -10.65 0.38
N ALA A 118 17.17 -11.50 0.49
CA ALA A 118 16.69 -11.95 1.79
C ALA A 118 17.77 -12.76 2.53
N VAL A 119 18.48 -13.64 1.83
CA VAL A 119 19.57 -14.44 2.40
C VAL A 119 20.73 -13.56 2.84
N GLU A 120 21.12 -12.57 2.04
CA GLU A 120 22.15 -11.58 2.43
C GLU A 120 21.71 -10.81 3.68
N PHE A 121 20.46 -10.32 3.70
CA PHE A 121 19.93 -9.52 4.81
C PHE A 121 19.92 -10.28 6.15
N PHE A 122 19.61 -11.58 6.15
CA PHE A 122 19.60 -12.42 7.38
C PHE A 122 20.88 -13.22 7.60
N GLY A 123 21.76 -13.32 6.60
CA GLY A 123 23.01 -14.09 6.66
C GLY A 123 24.20 -13.29 7.19
N ASP A 124 24.10 -11.97 7.18
CA ASP A 124 25.07 -11.04 7.79
C ASP A 124 24.76 -10.77 9.30
N GLU A 125 23.73 -11.41 9.87
CA GLU A 125 23.42 -11.46 11.31
C GLU A 125 23.96 -12.75 11.97
#